data_AF-A0A940KPG7-F1
#
_entry.id   AF-A0A940KPG7-F1
#
_cell.length_a   1.000
_cell.length_b   1.000
_cell.length_c   1.000
_cell.angle_alpha   90.00
_cell.angle_beta   90.00
_cell.angle_gamma   90.00
#
_symmetry.space_group_name_H-M   'P 1'
#
loop_
_entity.id
_entity.type
_entity.pdbx_description
1 polymer ?
#
loop_
_entity_poly.entity_id
_entity_poly.type
_entity_poly.pdbx_seq_one_letter_code
_entity_poly.pdbx_strand_id
1 'polypeptide(L)'
;RLYSITGYYTKKLVNTKLAFTTTNISIERYAWPIMRLADLYLLYAEALNESGNSGAAIPYLNRIRERAGLASVESAWSNFSNRPTKYTTVDGLREIIQQERGIELAFEGSRFWDLRRWKTAHEKLNQPIYTWNITRESTEDYYQRILEFNQTFVAPRDYLWPLSEAELQINTNLVQNTGW
;
A
#
# COMPACT_ATOMS: atom_id res chain seq x y z
N ARG A 1 14.47 20.82 -15.16
CA ARG A 1 14.52 19.38 -14.79
C ARG A 1 13.29 19.14 -13.92
N LEU A 2 12.32 18.34 -14.37
CA LEU A 2 11.15 18.03 -13.54
C LEU A 2 11.63 17.09 -12.43
N TYR A 3 11.58 17.55 -11.18
CA TYR A 3 12.13 16.78 -10.04
C TYR A 3 11.14 15.72 -9.53
N SER A 4 9.85 15.83 -9.83
CA SER A 4 8.80 14.84 -9.51
C SER A 4 7.94 14.61 -10.74
N ILE A 5 7.83 13.35 -11.16
CA ILE A 5 6.96 12.93 -12.27
C ILE A 5 5.48 13.02 -11.91
N THR A 6 5.14 12.94 -10.61
CA THR A 6 3.74 12.90 -10.18
C THR A 6 3.22 14.22 -9.60
N GLY A 7 4.10 15.21 -9.39
CA GLY A 7 3.79 16.41 -8.60
C GLY A 7 3.73 16.16 -7.09
N TYR A 8 3.99 14.92 -6.64
CA TYR A 8 3.98 14.53 -5.24
C TYR A 8 5.36 14.07 -4.76
N TYR A 9 5.61 14.22 -3.47
CA TYR A 9 6.77 13.66 -2.77
C TYR A 9 6.36 12.97 -1.48
N THR A 10 7.11 11.93 -1.13
CA THR A 10 6.92 11.19 0.12
C THR A 10 7.70 11.84 1.24
N LYS A 11 7.01 12.38 2.26
CA LYS A 11 7.66 12.90 3.48
C LYS A 11 7.88 11.84 4.56
N LYS A 12 7.11 10.75 4.54
CA LYS A 12 7.06 9.74 5.61
C LYS A 12 8.41 9.11 5.95
N LEU A 13 9.26 8.91 4.94
CA LEU A 13 10.58 8.28 5.07
C LEU A 13 11.71 9.31 5.21
N VAL A 14 11.38 10.58 5.36
CA VAL A 14 12.37 11.66 5.45
C VAL A 14 12.44 12.07 6.91
N ASN A 15 13.63 11.92 7.50
CA ASN A 15 13.88 12.39 8.86
C ASN A 15 13.64 13.90 8.95
N THR A 16 12.93 14.36 9.99
CA THR A 16 12.60 15.78 10.19
C THR A 16 13.83 16.67 10.40
N LYS A 17 14.97 16.08 10.82
CA LYS A 17 16.26 16.76 10.96
C LYS A 17 17.06 16.83 9.65
N LEU A 18 16.55 16.28 8.54
CA LEU A 18 17.16 16.46 7.23
C LEU A 18 17.11 17.94 6.87
N ALA A 19 18.27 18.58 6.76
CA ALA A 19 18.39 19.99 6.44
C ALA A 19 19.44 20.22 5.36
N PHE A 20 19.14 21.12 4.44
CA PHE A 20 20.05 21.58 3.39
C PHE A 20 20.40 23.04 3.64
N THR A 21 21.68 23.35 3.62
CA THR A 21 22.18 24.72 3.51
C THR A 21 22.99 24.84 2.23
N THR A 22 23.37 26.05 1.82
CA THR A 22 24.15 26.29 0.60
C THR A 22 25.47 25.49 0.58
N THR A 23 26.03 25.19 1.75
CA THR A 23 27.35 24.57 1.89
C THR A 23 27.34 23.22 2.62
N ASN A 24 26.21 22.80 3.19
CA ASN A 24 26.17 21.58 4.01
C ASN A 24 24.82 20.86 3.92
N ILE A 25 24.86 19.55 4.19
CA ILE A 25 23.70 18.69 4.34
C ILE A 25 23.77 18.00 5.70
N SER A 26 22.74 18.20 6.53
CA SER A 26 22.58 17.51 7.81
C SER A 26 21.73 16.26 7.59
N ILE A 27 22.30 15.08 7.79
CA ILE A 27 21.61 13.79 7.65
C ILE A 27 21.66 13.06 8.98
N GLU A 28 20.48 12.77 9.52
CA GLU A 28 20.34 11.93 10.71
C GLU A 28 19.97 10.50 10.29
N ARG A 29 20.80 9.52 10.69
CA ARG A 29 20.48 8.11 10.48
C ARG A 29 19.43 7.65 11.48
N TYR A 30 18.47 6.85 11.02
CA TYR A 30 17.44 6.25 11.87
C TYR A 30 17.24 4.79 11.48
N ALA A 31 16.75 3.99 12.41
CA ALA A 31 16.47 2.57 12.17
C ALA A 31 15.27 2.42 11.22
N TRP A 32 15.44 1.63 10.17
CA TRP A 32 14.34 1.30 9.27
C TRP A 32 13.43 0.26 9.91
N PRO A 33 12.11 0.53 10.05
CA PRO A 33 11.20 -0.43 10.67
C PRO A 33 10.91 -1.57 9.69
N ILE A 34 11.56 -2.73 9.88
CA ILE A 34 11.22 -3.97 9.15
C ILE A 34 9.91 -4.55 9.67
N MET A 35 9.68 -4.47 10.99
CA MET A 35 8.40 -4.79 11.63
C MET A 35 8.13 -3.77 12.73
N ARG A 36 6.85 -3.43 12.93
CA ARG A 36 6.42 -2.52 14.00
C ARG A 36 5.05 -2.90 14.53
N LEU A 37 4.71 -2.43 15.72
CA LEU A 37 3.50 -2.84 16.44
C LEU A 37 2.19 -2.64 15.65
N ALA A 38 2.07 -1.58 14.85
CA ALA A 38 0.86 -1.38 14.05
C ALA A 38 0.68 -2.46 12.98
N ASP A 39 1.78 -2.97 12.38
CA ASP A 39 1.72 -4.08 11.44
C ASP A 39 1.19 -5.34 12.13
N LEU A 40 1.67 -5.63 13.35
CA LEU A 40 1.18 -6.75 14.15
C LEU A 40 -0.31 -6.63 14.50
N TYR A 41 -0.79 -5.43 14.85
CA TYR A 41 -2.22 -5.20 15.08
C TYR A 41 -3.06 -5.40 13.81
N LEU A 42 -2.58 -4.94 12.65
CA LEU A 42 -3.27 -5.14 11.37
C LEU A 42 -3.30 -6.62 10.97
N LEU A 43 -2.19 -7.33 11.11
CA LEU A 43 -2.11 -8.77 10.83
C LEU A 43 -3.05 -9.56 11.74
N TYR A 44 -3.09 -9.22 13.03
CA TYR A 44 -4.00 -9.87 13.98
C TYR A 44 -5.47 -9.56 13.69
N ALA A 45 -5.80 -8.30 13.36
CA ALA A 45 -7.15 -7.91 12.94
C ALA A 45 -7.58 -8.65 11.67
N GLU A 46 -6.69 -8.80 10.69
CA GLU A 46 -6.95 -9.57 9.48
C GLU A 46 -7.24 -11.04 9.81
N ALA A 47 -6.38 -11.70 10.59
CA ALA A 47 -6.58 -13.09 10.99
C ALA A 47 -7.90 -13.32 11.77
N LEU A 48 -8.24 -12.41 12.69
CA LEU A 48 -9.51 -12.46 13.42
C LEU A 48 -10.71 -12.30 12.48
N ASN A 49 -10.64 -11.39 11.51
CA ASN A 49 -11.72 -11.22 10.54
C ASN A 49 -11.90 -12.47 9.66
N GLU A 50 -10.80 -13.03 9.14
CA GLU A 50 -10.84 -14.22 8.28
C GLU A 50 -11.26 -15.50 9.03
N SER A 51 -11.07 -15.54 10.35
CA SER A 51 -11.62 -16.62 11.20
C SER A 51 -13.10 -16.45 11.56
N GLY A 52 -13.76 -15.41 11.04
CA GLY A 52 -15.18 -15.12 11.30
C GLY A 52 -15.45 -14.31 12.58
N ASN A 53 -14.40 -13.84 13.27
CA ASN A 53 -14.53 -13.03 14.49
C ASN A 53 -14.30 -11.53 14.21
N SER A 54 -15.06 -10.97 13.27
CA SER A 54 -14.96 -9.57 12.85
C SER A 54 -15.14 -8.58 14.01
N GLY A 55 -15.99 -8.89 14.99
CA GLY A 55 -16.18 -8.06 16.18
C GLY A 55 -14.90 -7.91 17.01
N ALA A 56 -14.12 -8.98 17.18
CA ALA A 56 -12.86 -8.94 17.91
C ALA A 56 -11.72 -8.24 17.13
N ALA A 57 -11.83 -8.12 15.80
CA ALA A 57 -10.82 -7.43 14.97
C ALA A 57 -10.89 -5.90 15.13
N ILE A 58 -12.09 -5.34 15.33
CA ILE A 58 -12.34 -3.89 15.34
C ILE A 58 -11.52 -3.13 16.41
N PRO A 59 -11.38 -3.60 17.67
CA PRO A 59 -10.54 -2.92 18.66
C PRO A 59 -9.08 -2.71 18.23
N TYR A 60 -8.50 -3.64 17.46
CA TYR A 60 -7.12 -3.54 16.99
C TYR A 60 -6.97 -2.50 15.88
N LEU A 61 -7.96 -2.38 14.98
CA LEU A 61 -8.04 -1.29 14.02
C LEU A 61 -8.18 0.05 14.73
N ASN A 62 -9.07 0.12 15.72
CA ASN A 62 -9.34 1.36 16.46
C ASN A 62 -8.10 1.87 17.21
N ARG A 63 -7.21 1.01 17.72
CA ARG A 63 -5.92 1.45 18.31
C ARG A 63 -5.02 2.20 17.32
N ILE A 64 -5.00 1.77 16.07
CA ILE A 64 -4.19 2.41 15.02
C ILE A 64 -4.80 3.75 14.63
N ARG A 65 -6.13 3.75 14.46
CA ARG A 65 -6.93 4.91 14.08
C ARG A 65 -6.88 6.00 15.16
N GLU A 66 -7.04 5.63 16.42
CA GLU A 66 -6.93 6.53 17.57
C GLU A 66 -5.57 7.21 17.62
N ARG A 67 -4.47 6.46 17.47
CA ARG A 67 -3.12 7.02 17.42
C ARG A 67 -2.95 7.99 16.24
N ALA A 68 -3.62 7.73 15.12
CA ALA A 68 -3.63 8.62 13.95
C ALA A 68 -4.62 9.80 14.07
N GLY A 69 -5.37 9.92 15.18
CA GLY A 69 -6.37 10.97 15.38
C GLY A 69 -7.66 10.78 14.58
N LEU A 70 -7.96 9.55 14.15
CA LEU A 70 -9.15 9.20 13.38
C LEU A 70 -10.26 8.64 14.27
N ALA A 71 -11.52 8.87 13.88
CA ALA A 71 -12.67 8.24 14.53
C ALA A 71 -12.62 6.71 14.40
N SER A 72 -13.26 5.99 15.33
CA SER A 72 -13.38 4.54 15.30
C SER A 72 -14.02 4.03 14.00
N VAL A 73 -13.80 2.77 13.66
CA VAL A 73 -14.41 2.14 12.46
C VAL A 73 -15.93 2.26 12.52
N GLU A 74 -16.54 1.98 13.67
CA GLU A 74 -17.99 2.03 13.84
C GLU A 74 -18.53 3.44 13.62
N SER A 75 -17.88 4.46 14.21
CA SER A 75 -18.29 5.86 14.08
C SER A 75 -18.06 6.39 12.66
N ALA A 76 -16.90 6.11 12.07
CA ALA A 76 -16.54 6.60 10.75
C ALA A 76 -17.46 6.03 9.66
N TRP A 77 -17.76 4.72 9.71
CA TRP A 77 -18.63 4.11 8.72
C TRP A 77 -20.10 4.44 8.95
N SER A 78 -20.60 4.39 10.19
CA SER A 78 -22.02 4.65 10.44
C SER A 78 -22.45 6.07 10.07
N ASN A 79 -21.56 7.05 10.24
CA ASN A 79 -21.91 8.47 10.06
C ASN A 79 -21.53 9.04 8.69
N PHE A 80 -20.46 8.53 8.05
CA PHE A 80 -19.87 9.19 6.87
C PHE A 80 -19.74 8.29 5.64
N SER A 81 -20.00 6.98 5.76
CA SER A 81 -19.90 6.05 4.63
C SER A 81 -21.23 5.85 3.92
N ASN A 82 -21.20 5.75 2.60
CA ASN A 82 -22.35 5.29 1.79
C ASN A 82 -22.72 3.82 2.07
N ARG A 83 -21.88 3.08 2.80
CA ARG A 83 -22.10 1.70 3.25
C ARG A 83 -21.93 1.65 4.78
N PRO A 84 -22.93 2.08 5.57
CA PRO A 84 -22.77 2.28 7.01
C PRO A 84 -22.50 0.98 7.77
N THR A 85 -23.05 -0.14 7.32
CA THR A 85 -22.87 -1.46 7.95
C THR A 85 -21.71 -2.26 7.36
N LYS A 86 -20.85 -1.67 6.52
CA LYS A 86 -19.78 -2.41 5.84
C LYS A 86 -18.89 -3.20 6.81
N TYR A 87 -18.60 -2.62 7.97
CA TYR A 87 -17.74 -3.22 8.99
C TYR A 87 -18.34 -4.42 9.72
N THR A 88 -19.64 -4.73 9.54
CA THR A 88 -20.31 -5.82 10.25
C THR A 88 -20.19 -7.17 9.54
N THR A 89 -19.68 -7.19 8.29
CA THR A 89 -19.51 -8.40 7.49
C THR A 89 -18.03 -8.72 7.33
N VAL A 90 -17.69 -10.01 7.20
CA VAL A 90 -16.30 -10.45 6.98
C VAL A 90 -15.71 -9.80 5.74
N ASP A 91 -16.43 -9.83 4.61
CA ASP A 91 -15.94 -9.25 3.35
C ASP A 91 -15.80 -7.72 3.43
N GLY A 92 -16.79 -7.05 4.03
CA GLY A 92 -16.76 -5.60 4.17
C GLY A 92 -15.67 -5.13 5.12
N LEU A 93 -15.46 -5.81 6.26
CA LEU A 93 -14.37 -5.52 7.17
C LEU A 93 -13.00 -5.88 6.58
N ARG A 94 -12.91 -6.95 5.77
CA ARG A 94 -11.68 -7.28 5.01
C ARG A 94 -11.25 -6.10 4.15
N GLU A 95 -12.16 -5.53 3.35
CA GLU A 95 -11.85 -4.35 2.54
C GLU A 95 -11.38 -3.15 3.38
N ILE A 96 -11.97 -2.95 4.57
CA ILE A 96 -11.56 -1.88 5.50
C ILE A 96 -10.15 -2.14 6.04
N ILE A 97 -9.85 -3.36 6.48
CA ILE A 97 -8.53 -3.77 6.98
C ILE A 97 -7.48 -3.59 5.88
N GLN A 98 -7.77 -4.02 4.65
CA GLN A 98 -6.87 -3.88 3.51
C GLN A 98 -6.58 -2.40 3.17
N GLN A 99 -7.59 -1.54 3.29
CA GLN A 99 -7.44 -0.09 3.10
C GLN A 99 -6.59 0.52 4.23
N GLU A 100 -6.91 0.23 5.49
CA GLU A 100 -6.17 0.73 6.66
C GLU A 100 -4.70 0.31 6.61
N ARG A 101 -4.43 -0.96 6.25
CA ARG A 101 -3.07 -1.48 6.04
C ARG A 101 -2.33 -0.75 4.92
N GLY A 102 -3.02 -0.48 3.80
CA GLY A 102 -2.45 0.25 2.67
C GLY A 102 -2.05 1.69 3.01
N ILE A 103 -2.82 2.37 3.88
CA ILE A 103 -2.53 3.73 4.34
C ILE A 103 -1.43 3.71 5.40
N GLU A 104 -1.61 2.89 6.44
CA GLU A 104 -0.73 2.83 7.60
C GLU A 104 0.70 2.42 7.20
N LEU A 105 0.85 1.43 6.31
CA LEU A 105 2.14 0.90 5.87
C LEU A 105 2.59 1.44 4.50
N ALA A 106 2.00 2.56 4.05
CA ALA A 106 2.41 3.19 2.80
C ALA A 106 3.92 3.49 2.80
N PHE A 107 4.60 3.11 1.71
CA PHE A 107 6.05 3.23 1.52
C PHE A 107 6.94 2.38 2.44
N GLU A 108 6.38 1.41 3.17
CA GLU A 108 7.14 0.51 4.06
C GLU A 108 7.39 -0.89 3.46
N GLY A 109 7.19 -1.05 2.14
CA GLY A 109 7.46 -2.32 1.43
C GLY A 109 6.34 -3.37 1.50
N SER A 110 5.23 -3.09 2.18
CA SER A 110 4.16 -4.09 2.41
C SER A 110 3.21 -4.26 1.20
N ARG A 111 2.88 -3.16 0.50
CA ARG A 111 1.85 -3.14 -0.56
C ARG A 111 2.06 -4.18 -1.67
N PHE A 112 3.31 -4.40 -2.08
CA PHE A 112 3.66 -5.35 -3.13
C PHE A 112 3.29 -6.79 -2.74
N TRP A 113 3.55 -7.17 -1.49
CA TRP A 113 3.27 -8.49 -0.95
C TRP A 113 1.79 -8.67 -0.60
N ASP A 114 1.18 -7.63 -0.05
CA ASP A 114 -0.23 -7.60 0.30
C ASP A 114 -1.13 -7.85 -0.92
N LEU A 115 -0.88 -7.16 -2.03
CA LEU A 115 -1.64 -7.38 -3.28
C LEU A 115 -1.47 -8.79 -3.84
N ARG A 116 -0.29 -9.40 -3.66
CA ARG A 116 -0.02 -10.77 -4.14
C ARG A 116 -0.74 -11.80 -3.31
N ARG A 117 -0.60 -11.76 -1.99
CA ARG A 117 -1.24 -12.73 -1.08
C ARG A 117 -2.76 -12.64 -1.09
N TRP A 118 -3.32 -11.43 -1.28
CA TRP A 118 -4.76 -11.25 -1.49
C TRP A 118 -5.24 -11.62 -2.90
N LYS A 119 -4.33 -11.95 -3.81
CA LYS A 119 -4.63 -12.19 -5.23
C LYS A 119 -5.35 -11.02 -5.92
N THR A 120 -5.16 -9.79 -5.46
CA THR A 120 -5.74 -8.57 -6.06
C THR A 120 -4.74 -7.79 -6.92
N ALA A 121 -3.49 -8.25 -7.02
CA ALA A 121 -2.45 -7.62 -7.84
C ALA A 121 -2.88 -7.42 -9.30
N HIS A 122 -3.50 -8.41 -9.93
CA HIS A 122 -3.99 -8.29 -11.31
C HIS A 122 -5.10 -7.23 -11.48
N GLU A 123 -5.89 -6.97 -10.46
CA GLU A 123 -6.91 -5.91 -10.52
C GLU A 123 -6.30 -4.53 -10.30
N LYS A 124 -5.37 -4.41 -9.33
CA LYS A 124 -4.81 -3.12 -8.89
C LYS A 124 -3.62 -2.67 -9.74
N LEU A 125 -2.79 -3.59 -10.21
CA LEU A 125 -1.60 -3.34 -11.02
C LEU A 125 -1.89 -3.43 -12.54
N ASN A 126 -3.16 -3.46 -12.93
CA ASN A 126 -3.61 -3.17 -14.30
C ASN A 126 -4.39 -1.84 -14.38
N GLN A 127 -4.45 -1.08 -13.28
CA GLN A 127 -5.08 0.24 -13.30
C GLN A 127 -4.12 1.29 -13.87
N PRO A 128 -4.62 2.28 -14.62
CA PRO A 128 -3.84 3.43 -15.03
C PRO A 128 -3.39 4.26 -13.82
N ILE A 129 -2.13 4.70 -13.83
CA ILE A 129 -1.59 5.69 -12.89
C ILE A 129 -1.83 7.07 -13.48
N TYR A 130 -2.46 7.93 -12.68
CA TYR A 130 -2.71 9.32 -13.03
C TYR A 130 -1.85 10.27 -12.19
N THR A 131 -1.58 11.45 -12.76
CA THR A 131 -0.86 12.55 -12.11
C THR A 131 -1.47 13.91 -12.46
N TRP A 132 -1.01 14.97 -11.79
CA TRP A 132 -1.20 16.35 -12.19
C TRP A 132 -0.33 16.72 -13.38
N ASN A 133 -0.74 17.75 -14.12
CA ASN A 133 0.01 18.21 -15.27
C ASN A 133 1.20 19.10 -14.85
N ILE A 134 2.31 18.47 -14.48
CA ILE A 134 3.53 19.14 -14.03
C ILE A 134 4.23 19.98 -15.11
N THR A 135 3.77 19.92 -16.37
CA THR A 135 4.32 20.72 -17.48
C THR A 135 3.69 22.10 -17.59
N ARG A 136 2.62 22.36 -16.84
CA ARG A 136 1.84 23.60 -16.90
C ARG A 136 2.17 24.48 -15.69
N GLU A 137 2.28 25.78 -15.95
CA GLU A 137 2.61 26.78 -14.94
C GLU A 137 1.36 27.44 -14.32
N SER A 138 0.25 27.51 -15.07
CA SER A 138 -1.04 27.99 -14.58
C SER A 138 -1.65 26.98 -13.60
N THR A 139 -2.24 27.50 -12.52
CA THR A 139 -2.88 26.72 -11.46
C THR A 139 -3.97 25.81 -12.02
N GLU A 140 -4.82 26.35 -12.88
CA GLU A 140 -5.97 25.67 -13.47
C GLU A 140 -5.56 24.51 -14.38
N ASP A 141 -4.45 24.66 -15.11
CA ASP A 141 -3.95 23.60 -15.99
C ASP A 141 -3.07 22.59 -15.24
N TYR A 142 -2.41 22.99 -14.17
CA TYR A 142 -1.66 22.08 -13.31
C TYR A 142 -2.57 21.04 -12.66
N TYR A 143 -3.70 21.47 -12.09
CA TYR A 143 -4.67 20.57 -11.42
C TYR A 143 -5.57 19.79 -12.38
N GLN A 144 -5.05 19.44 -13.56
CA GLN A 144 -5.70 18.52 -14.49
C GLN A 144 -5.12 17.13 -14.36
N ARG A 145 -6.00 16.12 -14.29
CA ARG A 145 -5.61 14.72 -14.19
C ARG A 145 -5.15 14.20 -15.55
N ILE A 146 -3.88 13.84 -15.68
CA ILE A 146 -3.30 13.24 -16.88
C ILE A 146 -2.90 11.78 -16.62
N LEU A 147 -2.98 10.96 -17.67
CA LEU A 147 -2.50 9.58 -17.62
C LEU A 147 -0.97 9.58 -17.70
N GLU A 148 -0.31 9.02 -16.70
CA GLU A 148 1.16 8.89 -16.67
C GLU A 148 1.61 7.54 -17.19
N PHE A 149 1.00 6.47 -16.69
CA PHE A 149 1.49 5.12 -16.96
C PHE A 149 0.36 4.08 -16.91
N ASN A 150 0.29 3.23 -17.92
CA ASN A 150 -0.58 2.05 -17.91
C ASN A 150 0.21 0.87 -17.36
N GLN A 151 -0.19 0.42 -16.17
CA GLN A 151 0.41 -0.76 -15.56
C GLN A 151 -0.06 -2.04 -16.28
N THR A 152 0.81 -3.05 -16.32
CA THR A 152 0.47 -4.38 -16.83
C THR A 152 0.85 -5.44 -15.80
N PHE A 153 -0.08 -6.37 -15.57
CA PHE A 153 0.10 -7.52 -14.70
C PHE A 153 -0.62 -8.73 -15.32
N VAL A 154 0.16 -9.76 -15.68
CA VAL A 154 -0.32 -10.99 -16.29
C VAL A 154 -0.51 -12.05 -15.20
N ALA A 155 -1.75 -12.42 -14.92
CA ALA A 155 -2.07 -13.51 -14.01
C ALA A 155 -2.20 -14.85 -14.78
N PRO A 156 -1.68 -15.98 -14.26
CA PRO A 156 -1.02 -16.15 -12.96
C PRO A 156 0.49 -15.83 -12.95
N ARG A 157 1.12 -15.59 -14.11
CA ARG A 157 2.57 -15.44 -14.28
C ARG A 157 3.24 -14.51 -13.28
N ASP A 158 2.80 -13.26 -13.20
CA ASP A 158 3.48 -12.18 -12.46
C ASP A 158 3.29 -12.27 -10.92
N TYR A 159 2.53 -13.26 -10.43
CA TYR A 159 2.43 -13.55 -9.00
C TYR A 159 3.71 -14.19 -8.46
N LEU A 160 4.45 -14.93 -9.29
CA LEU A 160 5.70 -15.60 -8.94
C LEU A 160 6.84 -15.03 -9.80
N TRP A 161 8.06 -15.02 -9.27
CA TRP A 161 9.23 -14.66 -10.07
C TRP A 161 9.64 -15.81 -10.97
N PRO A 162 10.21 -15.53 -12.16
CA PRO A 162 10.79 -16.58 -12.98
C PRO A 162 11.97 -17.22 -12.25
N LEU A 163 12.09 -18.55 -12.38
CA LEU A 163 13.33 -19.24 -12.08
C LEU A 163 14.35 -18.96 -13.19
N SER A 164 15.62 -18.81 -12.81
CA SER A 164 16.71 -18.61 -13.77
C SER A 164 16.81 -19.80 -14.73
N GLU A 165 16.92 -19.54 -16.03
CA GLU A 165 17.04 -20.59 -17.04
C GLU A 165 18.30 -21.45 -16.82
N ALA A 166 19.39 -20.85 -16.37
CA ALA A 166 20.62 -21.57 -16.02
C ALA A 166 20.38 -22.61 -14.90
N GLU A 167 19.56 -22.28 -13.90
CA GLU A 167 19.23 -23.20 -12.81
C GLU A 167 18.35 -24.36 -13.30
N LEU A 168 17.42 -24.08 -14.22
CA LEU A 168 16.60 -25.12 -14.86
C LEU A 168 17.45 -26.09 -15.71
N GLN A 169 18.49 -25.58 -16.37
CA GLN A 169 19.42 -26.40 -17.15
C GLN A 169 20.33 -27.26 -16.27
N ILE A 170 20.77 -26.73 -15.12
CA ILE A 170 21.62 -27.45 -14.16
C ILE A 170 20.83 -28.55 -13.45
N ASN A 171 19.61 -28.25 -12.99
CA ASN A 171 18.78 -29.18 -12.25
C ASN A 171 17.48 -29.48 -13.02
N THR A 172 17.49 -30.60 -13.74
CA THR A 172 16.35 -31.07 -14.54
C THR A 172 15.10 -31.42 -13.73
N ASN A 173 15.18 -31.47 -12.39
CA ASN A 173 14.01 -31.66 -11.53
C ASN A 173 13.30 -30.33 -11.19
N LEU A 174 13.90 -29.17 -11.48
CA LEU A 174 13.24 -27.89 -11.30
C LEU A 174 12.24 -27.65 -12.42
N VAL A 175 11.02 -27.28 -12.03
CA VAL A 175 9.95 -26.89 -12.96
C VAL A 175 9.74 -25.39 -12.86
N GLN A 176 9.63 -24.73 -14.00
CA GLN A 176 9.38 -23.29 -14.06
C GLN A 176 8.02 -22.91 -13.45
N ASN A 177 7.94 -21.70 -12.90
CA ASN A 177 6.69 -21.12 -12.44
C ASN A 177 5.73 -20.87 -13.62
N THR A 178 4.43 -21.10 -13.38
CA THR A 178 3.40 -21.07 -14.43
C THR A 178 3.41 -19.77 -15.24
N GLY A 179 3.61 -19.89 -16.56
CA GLY A 179 3.53 -18.79 -17.52
C GLY A 179 4.85 -18.06 -17.80
N TRP A 180 5.94 -18.45 -17.13
CA TRP A 180 7.31 -18.00 -17.42
C TRP A 180 8.04 -18.97 -18.34
#